data_AF-A0AAW3AJ30-F1
#
_entry.id   AF-A0AAW3AJ30-F1
#
_cell.length_a   1.000
_cell.length_b   1.000
_cell.length_c   1.000
_cell.angle_alpha   90.00
_cell.angle_beta   90.00
_cell.angle_gamma   90.00
#
_symmetry.space_group_name_H-M   'P 1'
#
loop_
_entity.id
_entity.type
_entity.pdbx_description
1 polymer ?
#
loop_
_entity_poly.entity_id
_entity_poly.type
_entity_poly.pdbx_seq_one_letter_code
_entity_poly.pdbx_strand_id
1 'polypeptide(L)'
;MESSVVDSFAATTMSLTTPQRRDFMRHWLRSLAGIVKYLSRQERPFGVPGRVEADRFSPRSSRRARRAPDKDETWSGASPYFSLPTSDLLCLCLRESAMADPRTGPDVLRELLLCAVKLELGEMEVLQHIVNVLTNADACRHQTSSEQVELLNSVSLAVKRCKLPRPPLDRVLCVLPRATLSVRENLQVLSSIHRLQHTHMTDVVATVSRKAAQQTNEYSVKDVIYGLEVAALLPGCNEVFVAGVLLRAGALAPHMSAKHLGAVCKYVALLNPSRRHNTLSYSCGKELRALLPLLVERTEQLLGHFRLHEARHVLRCFREHKVRHSLIFSRLTPIAGDD
;
A
#
# COMPACT_ATOMS: atom_id res chain seq x y z
N MET A 1 -5.56 15.24 27.61
CA MET A 1 -6.32 14.00 27.28
C MET A 1 -5.38 12.81 27.17
N GLU A 2 -4.26 12.89 26.44
CA GLU A 2 -3.29 11.76 26.39
C GLU A 2 -2.53 11.53 27.71
N SER A 3 -2.12 12.59 28.42
CA SER A 3 -1.44 12.46 29.73
C SER A 3 -2.28 11.67 30.76
N SER A 4 -3.57 12.00 30.88
CA SER A 4 -4.49 11.28 31.76
C SER A 4 -4.71 9.81 31.36
N VAL A 5 -4.53 9.47 30.08
CA VAL A 5 -4.64 8.07 29.59
C VAL A 5 -3.38 7.29 29.95
N VAL A 6 -2.19 7.89 29.80
CA VAL A 6 -0.91 7.28 30.20
C VAL A 6 -0.87 7.07 31.71
N ASP A 7 -1.30 8.05 32.51
CA ASP A 7 -1.33 7.96 33.97
C ASP A 7 -2.35 6.91 34.46
N SER A 8 -3.53 6.85 33.81
CA SER A 8 -4.54 5.83 34.09
C SER A 8 -4.07 4.41 33.72
N PHE A 9 -3.36 4.26 32.60
CA PHE A 9 -2.76 2.99 32.20
C PHE A 9 -1.69 2.55 33.20
N ALA A 10 -0.81 3.45 33.62
CA ALA A 10 0.22 3.16 34.62
C ALA A 10 -0.41 2.71 35.95
N ALA A 11 -1.39 3.47 36.46
CA ALA A 11 -2.10 3.13 37.70
C ALA A 11 -2.80 1.76 37.62
N THR A 12 -3.44 1.46 36.48
CA THR A 12 -4.17 0.18 36.29
C THR A 12 -3.21 -1.01 36.18
N THR A 13 -2.04 -0.84 35.57
CA THR A 13 -1.09 -1.96 35.37
C THR A 13 -0.29 -2.31 36.62
N MET A 14 -0.13 -1.39 37.58
CA MET A 14 0.60 -1.66 38.83
C MET A 14 -0.11 -2.65 39.76
N SER A 15 -1.44 -2.74 39.70
CA SER A 15 -2.24 -3.64 40.55
C SER A 15 -2.48 -5.03 39.96
N LEU A 16 -2.07 -5.26 38.71
CA LEU A 16 -2.31 -6.51 37.98
C LEU A 16 -1.14 -7.49 38.09
N THR A 17 -1.47 -8.79 38.19
CA THR A 17 -0.48 -9.87 37.99
C THR A 17 0.06 -9.85 36.56
N THR A 18 1.25 -10.43 36.34
CA THR A 18 1.89 -10.50 35.02
C THR A 18 0.98 -11.02 33.88
N PRO A 19 0.21 -12.11 34.03
CA PRO A 19 -0.72 -12.54 32.99
C PRO A 19 -1.88 -11.55 32.76
N GLN A 20 -2.50 -11.05 33.83
CA GLN A 20 -3.59 -10.07 33.73
C GLN A 20 -3.14 -8.75 33.08
N ARG A 21 -1.91 -8.32 33.38
CA ARG A 21 -1.29 -7.14 32.77
C ARG A 21 -1.13 -7.32 31.27
N ARG A 22 -0.69 -8.50 30.82
CA ARG A 22 -0.56 -8.81 29.39
C ARG A 22 -1.91 -8.85 28.69
N ASP A 23 -2.94 -9.44 29.31
CA ASP A 23 -4.29 -9.45 28.76
C ASP A 23 -4.84 -8.04 28.60
N PHE A 24 -4.62 -7.19 29.61
CA PHE A 24 -4.98 -5.78 29.56
C PHE A 24 -4.24 -5.02 28.46
N MET A 25 -2.91 -5.18 28.36
CA MET A 25 -2.09 -4.58 27.29
C MET A 25 -2.58 -4.99 25.89
N ARG A 26 -2.88 -6.28 25.68
CA ARG A 26 -3.42 -6.79 24.41
C ARG A 26 -4.79 -6.21 24.11
N HIS A 27 -5.70 -6.20 25.09
CA HIS A 27 -7.02 -5.60 24.93
C HIS A 27 -6.92 -4.11 24.56
N TRP A 28 -6.02 -3.38 25.20
CA TRP A 28 -5.81 -1.97 24.93
C TRP A 28 -5.30 -1.72 23.50
N LEU A 29 -4.29 -2.48 23.05
CA LEU A 29 -3.80 -2.42 21.66
C LEU A 29 -4.92 -2.73 20.65
N ARG A 30 -5.74 -3.76 20.89
CA ARG A 30 -6.87 -4.11 20.02
C ARG A 30 -7.93 -3.00 19.96
N SER A 31 -8.27 -2.44 21.12
CA SER A 31 -9.26 -1.37 21.24
C SER A 31 -8.82 -0.12 20.46
N LEU A 32 -7.57 0.32 20.67
CA LEU A 32 -6.99 1.44 19.94
C LEU A 32 -6.92 1.17 18.44
N ALA A 33 -6.50 -0.04 18.04
CA ALA A 33 -6.46 -0.43 16.63
C ALA A 33 -7.86 -0.48 15.99
N GLY A 34 -8.92 -0.71 16.77
CA GLY A 34 -10.32 -0.67 16.33
C GLY A 34 -10.84 0.75 16.05
N ILE A 35 -10.37 1.72 16.83
CA ILE A 35 -10.80 3.12 16.73
C ILE A 35 -9.89 4.01 15.87
N VAL A 36 -8.70 3.52 15.47
CA VAL A 36 -7.69 4.31 14.73
C VAL A 36 -8.22 4.97 13.46
N LYS A 37 -9.21 4.35 12.79
CA LYS A 37 -9.87 4.92 11.59
C LYS A 37 -10.65 6.21 11.84
N TYR A 38 -10.90 6.54 13.11
CA TYR A 38 -11.57 7.76 13.55
C TYR A 38 -10.59 8.78 14.16
N LEU A 39 -9.30 8.44 14.29
CA LEU A 39 -8.29 9.34 14.81
C LEU A 39 -7.73 10.23 13.70
N SER A 40 -7.65 11.53 13.97
CA SER A 40 -6.96 12.47 13.09
C SER A 40 -5.47 12.16 13.07
N ARG A 41 -4.90 12.02 11.87
CA ARG A 41 -3.46 11.92 11.72
C ARG A 41 -2.84 13.26 12.13
N GLN A 42 -1.92 13.27 13.07
CA GLN A 42 -1.13 14.44 13.40
C GLN A 42 -0.18 14.69 12.23
N GLU A 43 -0.60 15.50 11.26
CA GLU A 43 0.28 16.03 10.23
C GLU A 43 1.29 16.93 10.95
N ARG A 44 2.54 16.47 11.13
CA ARG A 44 3.60 17.37 11.55
C ARG A 44 3.71 18.46 10.49
N PRO A 45 3.64 19.76 10.84
CA PRO A 45 3.96 20.81 9.89
C PRO A 45 5.43 20.61 9.50
N PHE A 46 5.68 20.23 8.26
CA PHE A 46 7.02 20.30 7.69
C PHE A 46 7.38 21.78 7.56
N GLY A 47 7.99 22.34 8.59
CA GLY A 47 8.55 23.68 8.56
C GLY A 47 9.93 23.68 7.92
N VAL A 48 10.00 24.00 6.61
CA VAL A 48 10.91 25.01 6.03
C VAL A 48 10.22 25.55 4.76
N PRO A 49 9.95 26.86 4.64
CA PRO A 49 9.54 27.44 3.37
C PRO A 49 10.76 27.49 2.45
N GLY A 50 10.71 26.78 1.33
CA GLY A 50 11.82 26.78 0.35
C GLY A 50 12.38 25.40 -0.02
N ARG A 51 11.56 24.36 -0.05
CA ARG A 51 11.85 23.18 -0.87
C ARG A 51 10.60 22.81 -1.66
N VAL A 52 10.64 23.19 -2.93
CA VAL A 52 9.79 22.71 -4.03
C VAL A 52 9.38 21.27 -3.76
N GLU A 53 8.08 20.99 -3.80
CA GLU A 53 7.54 19.64 -3.96
C GLU A 53 8.02 19.09 -5.31
N ALA A 54 9.30 18.74 -5.37
CA ALA A 54 9.89 18.10 -6.53
C ALA A 54 9.28 16.70 -6.60
N ASP A 55 8.32 16.55 -7.51
CA ASP A 55 8.04 15.34 -8.27
C ASP A 55 8.46 14.04 -7.56
N ARG A 56 7.56 13.48 -6.75
CA ARG A 56 7.67 12.11 -6.22
C ARG A 56 7.75 11.02 -7.31
N PHE A 57 7.79 11.40 -8.59
CA PHE A 57 7.92 10.50 -9.74
C PHE A 57 8.74 11.13 -10.87
N SER A 58 9.98 11.53 -10.60
CA SER A 58 10.99 11.77 -11.65
C SER A 58 11.99 10.59 -11.70
N PRO A 59 12.09 9.85 -12.82
CA PRO A 59 13.02 8.75 -12.97
C PRO A 59 14.38 9.32 -13.40
N ARG A 60 15.21 9.74 -12.45
CA ARG A 60 16.64 9.93 -12.69
C ARG A 60 17.42 8.78 -12.07
N SER A 61 17.71 7.81 -12.95
CA SER A 61 18.99 7.10 -13.02
C SER A 61 19.50 6.44 -11.73
N SER A 62 19.36 5.12 -11.72
CA SER A 62 20.32 4.17 -11.17
C SER A 62 21.76 4.50 -11.62
N ARG A 63 22.45 5.37 -10.87
CA ARG A 63 23.91 5.48 -10.86
C ARG A 63 24.39 6.20 -9.59
N ARG A 64 24.25 5.52 -8.44
CA ARG A 64 25.20 5.54 -7.32
C ARG A 64 24.79 4.48 -6.30
N ALA A 65 25.04 3.22 -6.66
CA ALA A 65 25.43 2.24 -5.67
C ALA A 65 26.85 2.57 -5.22
N ARG A 66 27.00 3.50 -4.27
CA ARG A 66 28.14 3.59 -3.37
C ARG A 66 27.63 4.05 -2.02
N ARG A 67 27.88 3.21 -1.02
CA ARG A 67 27.64 3.39 0.41
C ARG A 67 27.80 4.86 0.85
N ALA A 68 26.75 5.38 1.47
CA ALA A 68 26.82 6.19 2.67
C ALA A 68 25.54 5.89 3.47
N PRO A 69 25.60 5.67 4.79
CA PRO A 69 24.39 5.68 5.59
C PRO A 69 23.90 7.12 5.57
N ASP A 70 22.71 7.38 5.00
CA ASP A 70 21.96 8.58 5.35
C ASP A 70 21.60 8.44 6.83
N LYS A 71 22.54 8.89 7.67
CA LYS A 71 22.25 9.42 8.98
C LYS A 71 21.46 10.70 8.71
N ASP A 72 20.26 10.79 9.29
CA ASP A 72 19.41 11.97 9.41
C ASP A 72 18.03 11.93 8.70
N GLU A 73 17.49 10.74 8.44
CA GLU A 73 16.03 10.53 8.59
C GLU A 73 15.76 9.84 9.94
N THR A 74 15.97 10.56 11.05
CA THR A 74 15.49 10.17 12.38
C THR A 74 13.97 10.28 12.40
N TRP A 75 13.31 9.31 11.77
CA TRP A 75 11.91 9.03 12.07
C TRP A 75 11.90 8.62 13.54
N SER A 76 11.40 9.51 14.42
CA SER A 76 10.97 9.08 15.75
C SER A 76 10.00 7.94 15.49
N GLY A 77 10.21 6.72 16.02
CA GLY A 77 9.32 5.57 15.89
C GLY A 77 7.89 5.79 16.42
N ALA A 78 7.49 7.05 16.62
CA ALA A 78 6.22 7.54 17.04
C ALA A 78 5.17 7.36 15.94
N SER A 79 4.08 6.73 16.33
CA SER A 79 2.86 6.66 15.55
C SER A 79 2.40 8.07 15.15
N PRO A 80 1.87 8.27 13.93
CA PRO A 80 1.36 9.58 13.53
C PRO A 80 0.03 9.94 14.23
N TYR A 81 -0.48 9.07 15.10
CA TYR A 81 -1.75 9.26 15.80
C TYR A 81 -1.58 9.71 17.25
N PHE A 82 -0.38 9.53 17.82
CA PHE A 82 -0.15 9.68 19.26
C PHE A 82 1.11 10.52 19.54
N SER A 83 1.17 11.16 20.70
CA SER A 83 2.43 11.74 21.18
C SER A 83 3.53 10.69 21.35
N LEU A 84 4.79 11.15 21.42
CA LEU A 84 5.95 10.28 21.62
C LEU A 84 5.82 9.40 22.88
N PRO A 85 5.46 9.91 24.08
CA PRO A 85 5.33 9.08 25.28
C PRO A 85 4.25 8.00 25.16
N THR A 86 3.12 8.34 24.53
CA THR A 86 2.05 7.37 24.26
C THR A 86 2.51 6.31 23.26
N SER A 87 3.25 6.70 22.23
CA SER A 87 3.83 5.76 21.26
C SER A 87 4.82 4.80 21.92
N ASP A 88 5.70 5.30 22.79
CA ASP A 88 6.67 4.48 23.53
C ASP A 88 5.97 3.46 24.44
N LEU A 89 4.90 3.89 25.12
CA LEU A 89 4.09 3.01 25.95
C LEU A 89 3.39 1.92 25.13
N LEU A 90 2.87 2.24 23.95
CA LEU A 90 2.25 1.27 23.05
C LEU A 90 3.28 0.28 22.49
N CYS A 91 4.49 0.74 22.17
CA CYS A 91 5.62 -0.10 21.78
C CYS A 91 6.02 -1.05 22.92
N LEU A 92 6.05 -0.58 24.17
CA LEU A 92 6.28 -1.42 25.34
C LEU A 92 5.17 -2.48 25.50
N CYS A 93 3.90 -2.09 25.36
CA CYS A 93 2.78 -3.03 25.41
C CYS A 93 2.91 -4.12 24.34
N LEU A 94 3.34 -3.75 23.13
CA LEU A 94 3.59 -4.69 22.04
C LEU A 94 4.73 -5.66 22.38
N ARG A 95 5.84 -5.14 22.91
CA ARG A 95 7.01 -5.94 23.35
C ARG A 95 6.64 -6.95 24.41
N GLU A 96 6.00 -6.50 25.48
CA GLU A 96 5.57 -7.36 26.59
C GLU A 96 4.56 -8.42 26.14
N SER A 97 3.63 -8.05 25.24
CA SER A 97 2.62 -8.98 24.74
C SER A 97 3.19 -10.04 23.78
N ALA A 98 4.27 -9.73 23.07
CA ALA A 98 4.85 -10.60 22.05
C ALA A 98 6.02 -11.47 22.57
N MET A 99 6.86 -10.92 23.44
CA MET A 99 8.17 -11.52 23.78
C MET A 99 8.32 -11.96 25.24
N ALA A 100 7.49 -11.46 26.17
CA ALA A 100 7.65 -11.78 27.59
C ALA A 100 7.30 -13.24 27.94
N ASP A 101 6.55 -13.93 27.08
CA ASP A 101 6.15 -15.32 27.28
C ASP A 101 6.50 -16.15 26.04
N PRO A 102 7.39 -17.15 26.17
CA PRO A 102 7.79 -18.01 25.06
C PRO A 102 6.66 -18.90 24.54
N ARG A 103 5.54 -19.00 25.26
CA ARG A 103 4.34 -19.75 24.82
C ARG A 103 3.39 -18.91 23.97
N THR A 104 3.75 -17.67 23.64
CA THR A 104 2.91 -16.80 22.83
C THR A 104 2.74 -17.40 21.43
N GLY A 105 1.54 -17.94 21.17
CA GLY A 105 1.24 -18.67 19.95
C GLY A 105 1.14 -17.78 18.70
N PRO A 106 1.20 -18.38 17.49
CA PRO A 106 1.20 -17.67 16.22
C PRO A 106 -0.06 -16.81 16.01
N ASP A 107 -1.22 -17.23 16.50
CA ASP A 107 -2.47 -16.47 16.36
C ASP A 107 -2.41 -15.12 17.08
N VAL A 108 -1.84 -15.12 18.29
CA VAL A 108 -1.62 -13.90 19.08
C VAL A 108 -0.60 -13.01 18.37
N LEU A 109 0.50 -13.57 17.86
CA LEU A 109 1.50 -12.80 17.13
C LEU A 109 0.94 -12.19 15.83
N ARG A 110 0.07 -12.90 15.11
CA ARG A 110 -0.62 -12.40 13.91
C ARG A 110 -1.50 -11.21 14.24
N GLU A 111 -2.23 -11.28 15.34
CA GLU A 111 -3.06 -10.19 15.81
C GLU A 111 -2.24 -8.98 16.28
N LEU A 112 -1.15 -9.20 17.01
CA LEU A 112 -0.24 -8.15 17.46
C LEU A 112 0.41 -7.44 16.26
N LEU A 113 0.80 -8.18 15.21
CA LEU A 113 1.29 -7.60 13.96
C LEU A 113 0.22 -6.69 13.32
N LEU A 114 -1.03 -7.14 13.26
CA LEU A 114 -2.13 -6.34 12.73
C LEU A 114 -2.35 -5.05 13.54
N CYS A 115 -2.27 -5.13 14.87
CA CYS A 115 -2.38 -3.97 15.75
C CYS A 115 -1.24 -2.99 15.48
N ALA A 116 0.00 -3.48 15.43
CA ALA A 116 1.18 -2.65 15.15
C ALA A 116 1.07 -1.94 13.79
N VAL A 117 0.61 -2.64 12.76
CA VAL A 117 0.39 -2.08 11.41
C VAL A 117 -0.71 -1.01 11.38
N LYS A 118 -1.79 -1.21 12.13
CA LYS A 118 -2.90 -0.26 12.21
C LYS A 118 -2.51 1.00 12.97
N LEU A 119 -1.76 0.84 14.05
CA LEU A 119 -1.28 1.91 14.90
C LEU A 119 0.05 2.53 14.41
N GLU A 120 0.65 1.98 13.35
CA GLU A 120 1.97 2.37 12.81
C GLU A 120 3.08 2.39 13.90
N LEU A 121 3.11 1.38 14.76
CA LEU A 121 4.11 1.25 15.84
C LEU A 121 5.47 0.80 15.28
N GLY A 122 6.54 1.50 15.66
CA GLY A 122 7.90 1.33 15.12
C GLY A 122 8.85 0.45 15.93
N GLU A 123 8.36 -0.46 16.79
CA GLU A 123 9.21 -1.33 17.62
C GLU A 123 9.88 -2.45 16.79
N MET A 124 11.09 -2.19 16.30
CA MET A 124 11.74 -3.01 15.28
C MET A 124 12.11 -4.41 15.75
N GLU A 125 12.64 -4.56 16.96
CA GLU A 125 13.06 -5.87 17.49
C GLU A 125 11.86 -6.82 17.60
N VAL A 126 10.74 -6.30 18.09
CA VAL A 126 9.50 -7.08 18.27
C VAL A 126 8.86 -7.42 16.95
N LEU A 127 8.81 -6.49 16.00
CA LEU A 127 8.25 -6.76 14.67
C LEU A 127 9.09 -7.78 13.89
N GLN A 128 10.42 -7.72 14.00
CA GLN A 128 11.31 -8.74 13.43
C GLN A 128 11.07 -10.10 14.08
N HIS A 129 10.97 -10.16 15.41
CA HIS A 129 10.64 -11.39 16.12
C HIS A 129 9.31 -12.00 15.65
N ILE A 130 8.24 -11.21 15.65
CA ILE A 130 6.91 -11.64 15.21
C ILE A 130 6.96 -12.19 13.79
N VAL A 131 7.56 -11.45 12.85
CA VAL A 131 7.62 -11.88 11.46
C VAL A 131 8.48 -13.13 11.29
N ASN A 132 9.61 -13.25 11.98
CA ASN A 132 10.45 -14.45 11.93
C ASN A 132 9.70 -15.69 12.41
N VAL A 133 8.92 -15.59 13.49
CA VAL A 133 8.10 -16.70 13.99
C VAL A 133 7.00 -17.07 12.98
N LEU A 134 6.29 -16.08 12.46
CA LEU A 134 5.17 -16.30 11.53
C LEU A 134 5.59 -16.80 10.15
N THR A 135 6.82 -16.51 9.72
CA THR A 135 7.37 -16.89 8.40
C THR A 135 8.33 -18.08 8.47
N ASN A 136 8.46 -18.72 9.65
CA ASN A 136 9.26 -19.94 9.78
C ASN A 136 8.62 -21.10 8.99
N ALA A 137 9.43 -22.07 8.58
CA ALA A 137 9.02 -23.19 7.73
C ALA A 137 7.87 -23.99 8.33
N ASP A 138 7.94 -24.30 9.62
CA ASP A 138 6.89 -25.06 10.30
C ASP A 138 5.59 -24.28 10.37
N ALA A 139 5.64 -22.96 10.59
CA ALA A 139 4.46 -22.10 10.58
C ALA A 139 3.83 -22.04 9.18
N CYS A 140 4.63 -21.84 8.13
CA CYS A 140 4.12 -21.76 6.75
C CYS A 140 3.53 -23.08 6.24
N ARG A 141 4.04 -24.24 6.68
CA ARG A 141 3.54 -25.56 6.25
C ARG A 141 2.10 -25.84 6.67
N HIS A 142 1.67 -25.30 7.81
CA HIS A 142 0.33 -25.53 8.36
C HIS A 142 -0.68 -24.44 7.98
N GLN A 143 -0.25 -23.39 7.27
CA GLN A 143 -1.11 -22.28 6.87
C GLN A 143 -1.79 -22.55 5.52
N THR A 144 -3.06 -22.20 5.45
CA THR A 144 -3.82 -22.14 4.19
C THR A 144 -3.28 -21.04 3.27
N SER A 145 -3.58 -21.12 1.97
CA SER A 145 -3.19 -20.06 1.03
C SER A 145 -3.76 -18.69 1.41
N SER A 146 -4.98 -18.65 1.93
CA SER A 146 -5.63 -17.39 2.36
C SER A 146 -4.88 -16.74 3.52
N GLU A 147 -4.52 -17.53 4.54
CA GLU A 147 -3.72 -17.03 5.67
C GLU A 147 -2.34 -16.53 5.25
N GLN A 148 -1.72 -17.17 4.26
CA GLN A 148 -0.44 -16.70 3.72
C GLN A 148 -0.59 -15.37 2.96
N VAL A 149 -1.70 -15.16 2.25
CA VAL A 149 -2.01 -13.88 1.60
C VAL A 149 -2.26 -12.78 2.64
N GLU A 150 -2.93 -13.10 3.75
CA GLU A 150 -3.14 -12.18 4.88
C GLU A 150 -1.83 -11.82 5.59
N LEU A 151 -0.97 -12.82 5.81
CA LEU A 151 0.35 -12.64 6.40
C LEU A 151 1.23 -11.77 5.50
N LEU A 152 1.31 -12.09 4.21
CA LEU A 152 2.05 -11.29 3.23
C LEU A 152 1.58 -9.83 3.21
N ASN A 153 0.27 -9.62 3.24
CA ASN A 153 -0.30 -8.28 3.29
C ASN A 153 0.10 -7.54 4.57
N SER A 154 -0.04 -8.18 5.73
CA SER A 154 0.33 -7.60 7.03
C SER A 154 1.82 -7.24 7.09
N VAL A 155 2.69 -8.14 6.65
CA VAL A 155 4.14 -7.89 6.57
C VAL A 155 4.46 -6.75 5.61
N SER A 156 3.86 -6.73 4.41
CA SER A 156 4.10 -5.65 3.43
C SER A 156 3.66 -4.28 3.97
N LEU A 157 2.62 -4.24 4.80
CA LEU A 157 2.17 -3.03 5.45
C LEU A 157 3.08 -2.64 6.62
N ALA A 158 3.62 -3.60 7.36
CA ALA A 158 4.62 -3.34 8.40
C ALA A 158 5.90 -2.73 7.80
N VAL A 159 6.36 -3.24 6.66
CA VAL A 159 7.51 -2.64 5.92
C VAL A 159 7.19 -1.20 5.49
N LYS A 160 5.98 -0.96 4.96
CA LYS A 160 5.58 0.36 4.44
C LYS A 160 5.34 1.40 5.56
N ARG A 161 4.61 1.03 6.60
CA ARG A 161 4.09 1.94 7.64
C ARG A 161 4.96 1.96 8.88
N CYS A 162 5.38 0.79 9.35
CA CYS A 162 6.19 0.64 10.56
C CYS A 162 7.70 0.67 10.29
N LYS A 163 8.14 0.77 9.02
CA LYS A 163 9.56 0.77 8.62
C LYS A 163 10.32 -0.51 8.94
N LEU A 164 9.61 -1.63 9.10
CA LEU A 164 10.23 -2.95 9.27
C LEU A 164 11.22 -3.23 8.11
N PRO A 165 12.48 -3.62 8.38
CA PRO A 165 13.38 -4.10 7.35
C PRO A 165 12.79 -5.28 6.60
N ARG A 166 13.07 -5.37 5.30
CA ARG A 166 12.45 -6.38 4.44
C ARG A 166 12.79 -7.80 4.94
N PRO A 167 11.80 -8.60 5.35
CA PRO A 167 12.05 -9.96 5.82
C PRO A 167 12.17 -10.92 4.62
N PRO A 168 12.85 -12.07 4.79
CA PRO A 168 12.85 -13.13 3.79
C PRO A 168 11.45 -13.74 3.66
N LEU A 169 10.86 -13.67 2.46
CA LEU A 169 9.47 -14.09 2.21
C LEU A 169 9.35 -15.27 1.24
N ASP A 170 10.47 -15.89 0.86
CA ASP A 170 10.50 -16.96 -0.14
C ASP A 170 9.54 -18.11 0.19
N ARG A 171 9.44 -18.47 1.48
CA ARG A 171 8.58 -19.54 1.98
C ARG A 171 7.08 -19.21 1.91
N VAL A 172 6.72 -17.94 2.12
CA VAL A 172 5.34 -17.46 1.99
C VAL A 172 4.95 -17.38 0.52
N LEU A 173 5.92 -17.01 -0.34
CA LEU A 173 5.66 -16.76 -1.75
C LEU A 173 5.69 -18.02 -2.61
N CYS A 174 6.41 -19.07 -2.21
CA CYS A 174 6.62 -20.25 -3.06
C CYS A 174 5.33 -21.05 -3.35
N VAL A 175 4.31 -20.97 -2.49
CA VAL A 175 3.05 -21.72 -2.68
C VAL A 175 1.99 -20.91 -3.45
N LEU A 176 2.06 -19.59 -3.43
CA LEU A 176 1.06 -18.70 -4.07
C LEU A 176 0.93 -18.94 -5.59
N PRO A 177 2.01 -19.23 -6.35
CA PRO A 177 1.92 -19.61 -7.76
C PRO A 177 1.07 -20.85 -8.03
N ARG A 178 0.86 -21.74 -7.05
CA ARG A 178 0.06 -22.97 -7.19
C ARG A 178 -1.31 -22.88 -6.53
N ALA A 179 -1.52 -21.95 -5.60
CA ALA A 179 -2.79 -21.76 -4.92
C ALA A 179 -3.92 -21.28 -5.83
N THR A 180 -5.15 -21.67 -5.52
CA THR A 180 -6.37 -21.08 -6.10
C THR A 180 -6.73 -19.85 -5.27
N LEU A 181 -6.56 -18.66 -5.86
CA LEU A 181 -6.80 -17.39 -5.18
C LEU A 181 -8.08 -16.74 -5.72
N SER A 182 -8.84 -16.14 -4.82
CA SER A 182 -9.95 -15.26 -5.19
C SER A 182 -9.45 -13.98 -5.88
N VAL A 183 -10.38 -13.26 -6.49
CA VAL A 183 -10.13 -11.96 -7.14
C VAL A 183 -9.34 -11.01 -6.25
N ARG A 184 -9.77 -10.85 -4.99
CA ARG A 184 -9.17 -9.92 -4.05
C ARG A 184 -7.81 -10.40 -3.57
N GLU A 185 -7.65 -11.70 -3.34
CA GLU A 185 -6.38 -12.27 -2.91
C GLU A 185 -5.30 -12.08 -3.98
N ASN A 186 -5.61 -12.28 -5.26
CA ASN A 186 -4.69 -12.03 -6.36
C ASN A 186 -4.17 -10.57 -6.35
N LEU A 187 -5.06 -9.59 -6.26
CA LEU A 187 -4.68 -8.17 -6.20
C LEU A 187 -3.93 -7.82 -4.91
N GLN A 188 -4.30 -8.45 -3.79
CA GLN A 188 -3.63 -8.26 -2.50
C GLN A 188 -2.19 -8.77 -2.54
N VAL A 189 -1.93 -9.94 -3.14
CA VAL A 189 -0.58 -10.47 -3.32
C VAL A 189 0.25 -9.51 -4.18
N LEU A 190 -0.24 -9.13 -5.35
CA LEU A 190 0.49 -8.24 -6.26
C LEU A 190 0.76 -6.87 -5.61
N SER A 191 -0.21 -6.30 -4.92
CA SER A 191 -0.06 -5.05 -4.18
C SER A 191 0.95 -5.17 -3.03
N SER A 192 1.01 -6.33 -2.37
CA SER A 192 1.97 -6.59 -1.28
C SER A 192 3.39 -6.69 -1.83
N ILE A 193 3.59 -7.42 -2.93
CA ILE A 193 4.89 -7.51 -3.61
C ILE A 193 5.33 -6.11 -4.10
N HIS A 194 4.41 -5.32 -4.66
CA HIS A 194 4.70 -3.94 -5.06
C HIS A 194 5.22 -3.09 -3.90
N ARG A 195 4.60 -3.17 -2.71
CA ARG A 195 5.05 -2.44 -1.51
C ARG A 195 6.43 -2.88 -1.02
N LEU A 196 6.76 -4.15 -1.18
CA LEU A 196 8.05 -4.71 -0.77
C LEU A 196 9.19 -4.36 -1.73
N GLN A 197 8.87 -3.92 -2.96
CA GLN A 197 9.84 -3.56 -4.01
C GLN A 197 10.96 -4.60 -4.18
N HIS A 198 10.61 -5.89 -4.15
CA HIS A 198 11.58 -6.98 -4.19
C HIS A 198 11.84 -7.41 -5.63
N THR A 199 13.08 -7.23 -6.10
CA THR A 199 13.48 -7.45 -7.49
C THR A 199 13.46 -8.93 -7.91
N HIS A 200 13.56 -9.87 -6.96
CA HIS A 200 13.64 -11.31 -7.25
C HIS A 200 12.27 -12.02 -7.36
N MET A 201 11.16 -11.29 -7.37
CA MET A 201 9.81 -11.88 -7.36
C MET A 201 9.15 -11.91 -8.74
N THR A 202 9.87 -11.65 -9.83
CA THR A 202 9.32 -11.50 -11.18
C THR A 202 8.50 -12.71 -11.64
N ASP A 203 8.93 -13.93 -11.33
CA ASP A 203 8.24 -15.15 -11.75
C ASP A 203 6.92 -15.37 -11.00
N VAL A 204 6.92 -15.06 -9.69
CA VAL A 204 5.73 -15.08 -8.85
C VAL A 204 4.74 -14.02 -9.33
N VAL A 205 5.23 -12.81 -9.61
CA VAL A 205 4.41 -11.72 -10.15
C VAL A 205 3.79 -12.10 -11.49
N ALA A 206 4.58 -12.63 -12.42
CA ALA A 206 4.09 -13.06 -13.74
C ALA A 206 3.02 -14.15 -13.61
N THR A 207 3.23 -15.12 -12.72
CA THR A 207 2.29 -16.23 -12.52
C THR A 207 0.99 -15.78 -11.85
N VAL A 208 1.08 -15.01 -10.76
CA VAL A 208 -0.09 -14.53 -10.02
C VAL A 208 -0.88 -13.52 -10.85
N SER A 209 -0.21 -12.61 -11.55
CA SER A 209 -0.92 -11.67 -12.45
C SER A 209 -1.62 -12.40 -13.60
N ARG A 210 -1.02 -13.43 -14.20
CA ARG A 210 -1.69 -14.25 -15.22
C ARG A 210 -2.97 -14.90 -14.69
N LYS A 211 -2.97 -15.41 -13.46
CA LYS A 211 -4.20 -15.94 -12.82
C LYS A 211 -5.22 -14.83 -12.58
N ALA A 212 -4.77 -13.69 -12.06
CA ALA A 212 -5.61 -12.52 -11.83
C ALA A 212 -6.33 -12.06 -13.11
N ALA A 213 -5.68 -12.22 -14.27
CA ALA A 213 -6.23 -11.91 -15.60
C ALA A 213 -7.51 -12.70 -15.92
N GLN A 214 -7.64 -13.93 -15.41
CA GLN A 214 -8.80 -14.79 -15.68
C GLN A 214 -10.08 -14.26 -15.01
N GLN A 215 -9.95 -13.37 -14.03
CA GLN A 215 -11.04 -12.87 -13.21
C GLN A 215 -11.32 -11.37 -13.42
N THR A 216 -10.69 -10.72 -14.41
CA THR A 216 -10.81 -9.26 -14.60
C THR A 216 -12.23 -8.77 -14.83
N ASN A 217 -13.11 -9.64 -15.34
CA ASN A 217 -14.52 -9.33 -15.56
C ASN A 217 -15.29 -9.09 -14.24
N GLU A 218 -14.81 -9.63 -13.12
CA GLU A 218 -15.42 -9.49 -11.79
C GLU A 218 -14.95 -8.22 -11.06
N TYR A 219 -13.97 -7.50 -11.59
CA TYR A 219 -13.34 -6.40 -10.88
C TYR A 219 -14.33 -5.24 -10.74
N SER A 220 -14.37 -4.68 -9.53
CA SER A 220 -15.00 -3.38 -9.28
C SER A 220 -14.10 -2.23 -9.74
N VAL A 221 -14.62 -1.00 -9.72
CA VAL A 221 -13.82 0.20 -10.04
C VAL A 221 -12.59 0.32 -9.14
N LYS A 222 -12.70 -0.04 -7.85
CA LYS A 222 -11.58 -0.02 -6.91
C LYS A 222 -10.52 -1.06 -7.28
N ASP A 223 -10.95 -2.26 -7.65
CA ASP A 223 -10.06 -3.35 -8.05
C ASP A 223 -9.30 -3.01 -9.34
N VAL A 224 -9.96 -2.34 -10.30
CA VAL A 224 -9.31 -1.82 -11.50
C VAL A 224 -8.25 -0.77 -11.15
N ILE A 225 -8.53 0.16 -10.25
CA ILE A 225 -7.53 1.16 -9.82
C ILE A 225 -6.30 0.49 -9.21
N TYR A 226 -6.50 -0.51 -8.34
CA TYR A 226 -5.39 -1.30 -7.78
C TYR A 226 -4.65 -2.11 -8.86
N GLY A 227 -5.39 -2.70 -9.80
CA GLY A 227 -4.82 -3.43 -10.93
C GLY A 227 -3.96 -2.54 -11.81
N LEU A 228 -4.38 -1.30 -12.08
CA LEU A 228 -3.61 -0.32 -12.85
C LEU A 228 -2.38 0.17 -12.09
N GLU A 229 -2.48 0.36 -10.77
CA GLU A 229 -1.33 0.69 -9.92
C GLU A 229 -0.25 -0.39 -10.02
N VAL A 230 -0.66 -1.65 -9.86
CA VAL A 230 0.21 -2.82 -10.01
C VAL A 230 0.80 -2.87 -11.41
N ALA A 231 -0.03 -2.79 -12.46
CA ALA A 231 0.42 -2.85 -13.85
C ALA A 231 1.45 -1.75 -14.18
N ALA A 232 1.27 -0.55 -13.63
CA ALA A 232 2.13 0.60 -13.91
C ALA A 232 3.44 0.60 -13.11
N LEU A 233 3.44 0.03 -11.90
CA LEU A 233 4.54 0.20 -10.93
C LEU A 233 5.24 -1.10 -10.52
N LEU A 234 4.65 -2.26 -10.80
CA LEU A 234 5.24 -3.56 -10.48
C LEU A 234 5.83 -4.21 -11.75
N PRO A 235 7.16 -4.30 -11.87
CA PRO A 235 7.79 -4.97 -13.00
C PRO A 235 7.47 -6.48 -13.00
N GLY A 236 7.38 -7.07 -14.19
CA GLY A 236 7.11 -8.50 -14.37
C GLY A 236 5.62 -8.88 -14.39
N CYS A 237 4.70 -7.92 -14.37
CA CYS A 237 3.28 -8.20 -14.59
C CYS A 237 3.05 -8.85 -15.96
N ASN A 238 2.17 -9.84 -16.02
CA ASN A 238 1.79 -10.51 -17.25
C ASN A 238 0.95 -9.58 -18.14
N GLU A 239 1.23 -9.55 -19.45
CA GLU A 239 0.53 -8.67 -20.39
C GLU A 239 -0.98 -8.92 -20.48
N VAL A 240 -1.43 -10.18 -20.32
CA VAL A 240 -2.87 -10.53 -20.36
C VAL A 240 -3.60 -9.89 -19.19
N PHE A 241 -2.97 -9.80 -18.02
CA PHE A 241 -3.51 -9.10 -16.86
C PHE A 241 -3.68 -7.61 -17.13
N VAL A 242 -2.64 -6.98 -17.67
CA VAL A 242 -2.63 -5.54 -17.94
C VAL A 242 -3.68 -5.19 -18.99
N ALA A 243 -3.75 -5.97 -20.08
CA ALA A 243 -4.78 -5.85 -21.10
C ALA A 243 -6.19 -6.02 -20.50
N GLY A 244 -6.41 -7.05 -19.69
CA GLY A 244 -7.70 -7.30 -19.04
C GLY A 244 -8.13 -6.17 -18.10
N VAL A 245 -7.20 -5.60 -17.32
CA VAL A 245 -7.47 -4.44 -16.45
C VAL A 245 -7.80 -3.19 -17.26
N LEU A 246 -7.09 -2.92 -18.36
CA LEU A 246 -7.37 -1.78 -19.24
C LEU A 246 -8.74 -1.90 -19.91
N LEU A 247 -9.09 -3.09 -20.41
CA LEU A 247 -10.40 -3.35 -21.00
C LEU A 247 -11.52 -3.20 -19.97
N ARG A 248 -11.33 -3.73 -18.76
CA ARG A 248 -12.29 -3.58 -17.67
C ARG A 248 -12.44 -2.12 -17.23
N ALA A 249 -11.36 -1.35 -17.23
CA ALA A 249 -11.41 0.09 -16.98
C ALA A 249 -12.30 0.80 -18.00
N GLY A 250 -12.22 0.43 -19.27
CA GLY A 250 -13.08 0.94 -20.33
C GLY A 250 -14.55 0.60 -20.11
N ALA A 251 -14.83 -0.68 -19.82
CA ALA A 251 -16.20 -1.13 -19.54
C ALA A 251 -16.84 -0.43 -18.32
N LEU A 252 -16.04 -0.08 -17.31
CA LEU A 252 -16.52 0.61 -16.11
C LEU A 252 -16.49 2.14 -16.21
N ALA A 253 -15.86 2.71 -17.25
CA ALA A 253 -15.67 4.15 -17.39
C ALA A 253 -16.99 4.96 -17.26
N PRO A 254 -18.12 4.54 -17.87
CA PRO A 254 -19.40 5.26 -17.74
C PRO A 254 -19.90 5.43 -16.31
N HIS A 255 -19.49 4.55 -15.38
CA HIS A 255 -19.94 4.55 -13.99
C HIS A 255 -18.91 5.15 -13.01
N MET A 256 -17.77 5.65 -13.51
CA MET A 256 -16.73 6.22 -12.66
C MET A 256 -17.13 7.63 -12.18
N SER A 257 -16.79 7.96 -10.92
CA SER A 257 -16.85 9.33 -10.41
C SER A 257 -15.57 10.09 -10.78
N ALA A 258 -15.54 11.42 -10.59
CA ALA A 258 -14.36 12.24 -10.84
C ALA A 258 -13.12 11.71 -10.09
N LYS A 259 -13.31 11.29 -8.83
CA LYS A 259 -12.28 10.63 -8.01
C LYS A 259 -11.75 9.34 -8.62
N HIS A 260 -12.65 8.45 -9.08
CA HIS A 260 -12.26 7.19 -9.70
C HIS A 260 -11.51 7.44 -11.02
N LEU A 261 -12.00 8.36 -11.85
CA LEU A 261 -11.39 8.71 -13.12
C LEU A 261 -10.00 9.33 -12.93
N GLY A 262 -9.83 10.23 -11.97
CA GLY A 262 -8.54 10.80 -11.60
C GLY A 262 -7.53 9.73 -11.19
N ALA A 263 -7.96 8.73 -10.40
CA ALA A 263 -7.11 7.61 -9.99
C ALA A 263 -6.74 6.68 -11.16
N VAL A 264 -7.66 6.41 -12.08
CA VAL A 264 -7.38 5.64 -13.31
C VAL A 264 -6.38 6.41 -14.18
N CYS A 265 -6.64 7.69 -14.47
CA CYS A 265 -5.77 8.54 -15.27
C CYS A 265 -4.36 8.66 -14.67
N LYS A 266 -4.23 8.73 -13.34
CA LYS A 266 -2.94 8.73 -12.66
C LYS A 266 -2.05 7.56 -13.08
N TYR A 267 -2.58 6.35 -13.11
CA TYR A 267 -1.81 5.14 -13.42
C TYR A 267 -1.72 4.89 -14.94
N VAL A 268 -2.76 5.20 -15.70
CA VAL A 268 -2.72 5.14 -17.17
C VAL A 268 -1.63 6.08 -17.73
N ALA A 269 -1.42 7.26 -17.13
CA ALA A 269 -0.33 8.16 -17.52
C ALA A 269 1.06 7.50 -17.43
N LEU A 270 1.25 6.57 -16.49
CA LEU A 270 2.51 5.86 -16.30
C LEU A 270 2.72 4.74 -17.32
N LEU A 271 1.64 4.29 -17.98
CA LEU A 271 1.67 3.25 -19.00
C LEU A 271 2.10 3.77 -20.40
N ASN A 272 2.71 4.95 -20.48
CA ASN A 272 3.20 5.55 -21.73
C ASN A 272 4.43 4.79 -22.30
N PRO A 273 4.45 4.47 -23.62
CA PRO A 273 5.61 3.85 -24.29
C PRO A 273 6.88 4.68 -24.32
N SER A 274 6.78 6.00 -24.10
CA SER A 274 7.94 6.89 -24.07
C SER A 274 8.79 6.72 -22.79
N ARG A 275 8.32 5.96 -21.79
CA ARG A 275 9.05 5.72 -20.54
C ARG A 275 10.03 4.54 -20.67
N ARG A 276 11.31 4.81 -20.36
CA ARG A 276 12.48 3.91 -20.53
C ARG A 276 12.42 2.54 -19.82
N HIS A 277 11.38 2.24 -19.05
CA HIS A 277 11.22 0.97 -18.32
C HIS A 277 9.83 0.34 -18.43
N ASN A 278 9.00 0.83 -19.36
CA ASN A 278 7.66 0.31 -19.54
C ASN A 278 7.58 -0.63 -20.75
N THR A 279 7.89 -1.90 -20.53
CA THR A 279 7.82 -2.95 -21.56
C THR A 279 6.37 -3.31 -21.95
N LEU A 280 5.39 -2.97 -21.11
CA LEU A 280 3.98 -3.34 -21.29
C LEU A 280 3.22 -2.41 -22.23
N SER A 281 3.72 -1.18 -22.41
CA SER A 281 3.14 -0.19 -23.31
C SER A 281 3.04 -0.66 -24.77
N TYR A 282 3.99 -1.48 -25.22
CA TYR A 282 4.00 -2.04 -26.57
C TYR A 282 3.05 -3.23 -26.69
N SER A 283 3.04 -4.14 -25.70
CA SER A 283 2.15 -5.31 -25.69
C SER A 283 0.67 -4.94 -25.54
N CYS A 284 0.34 -3.92 -24.74
CA CYS A 284 -1.05 -3.53 -24.42
C CYS A 284 -1.50 -2.22 -25.09
N GLY A 285 -0.80 -1.80 -26.16
CA GLY A 285 -1.06 -0.53 -26.84
C GLY A 285 -2.42 -0.47 -27.54
N LYS A 286 -3.03 -1.61 -27.90
CA LYS A 286 -4.37 -1.68 -28.48
C LYS A 286 -5.43 -1.33 -27.45
N GLU A 287 -5.37 -1.96 -26.29
CA GLU A 287 -6.29 -1.78 -25.17
C GLU A 287 -6.20 -0.36 -24.61
N LEU A 288 -4.98 0.17 -24.50
CA LEU A 288 -4.74 1.56 -24.10
C LEU A 288 -5.38 2.56 -25.08
N ARG A 289 -5.21 2.37 -26.40
CA ARG A 289 -5.84 3.23 -27.41
C ARG A 289 -7.36 3.14 -27.41
N ALA A 290 -7.94 1.98 -27.07
CA ALA A 290 -9.38 1.81 -26.92
C ALA A 290 -9.91 2.48 -25.63
N LEU A 291 -9.12 2.51 -24.56
CA LEU A 291 -9.50 3.12 -23.29
C LEU A 291 -9.53 4.66 -23.35
N LEU A 292 -8.55 5.30 -24.00
CA LEU A 292 -8.39 6.76 -23.97
C LEU A 292 -9.65 7.54 -24.40
N PRO A 293 -10.35 7.21 -25.51
CA PRO A 293 -11.59 7.89 -25.87
C PRO A 293 -12.69 7.78 -24.80
N LEU A 294 -12.81 6.63 -24.14
CA LEU A 294 -13.81 6.42 -23.08
C LEU A 294 -13.50 7.27 -21.84
N LEU A 295 -12.21 7.44 -21.52
CA LEU A 295 -11.79 8.36 -20.45
C LEU A 295 -12.05 9.81 -20.81
N VAL A 296 -11.86 10.19 -22.08
CA VAL A 296 -12.18 11.54 -22.59
C VAL A 296 -13.67 11.82 -22.45
N GLU A 297 -14.52 10.98 -23.02
CA GLU A 297 -15.98 11.12 -22.95
C GLU A 297 -16.46 11.22 -21.50
N ARG A 298 -15.95 10.34 -20.63
CA ARG A 298 -16.32 10.39 -19.20
C ARG A 298 -15.81 11.66 -18.52
N THR A 299 -14.63 12.17 -18.89
CA THR A 299 -14.10 13.42 -18.36
C THR A 299 -15.01 14.59 -18.73
N GLU A 300 -15.48 14.65 -19.98
CA GLU A 300 -16.39 15.70 -20.44
C GLU A 300 -17.69 15.72 -19.63
N GLN A 301 -18.29 14.54 -19.40
CA GLN A 301 -19.51 14.39 -18.60
C GLN A 301 -19.33 14.83 -17.14
N LEU A 302 -18.09 14.78 -16.61
CA LEU A 302 -17.77 15.09 -15.22
C LEU A 302 -17.11 16.46 -15.03
N LEU A 303 -17.04 17.30 -16.07
CA LEU A 303 -16.52 18.66 -15.94
C LEU A 303 -17.27 19.40 -14.82
N GLY A 304 -16.52 20.15 -14.00
CA GLY A 304 -17.05 20.82 -12.80
C GLY A 304 -17.09 19.95 -11.53
N HIS A 305 -16.92 18.63 -11.62
CA HIS A 305 -16.93 17.73 -10.46
C HIS A 305 -15.53 17.33 -9.96
N PHE A 306 -14.48 17.72 -10.70
CA PHE A 306 -13.11 17.37 -10.37
C PHE A 306 -12.54 18.26 -9.26
N ARG A 307 -11.88 17.63 -8.29
CA ARG A 307 -10.98 18.31 -7.36
C ARG A 307 -9.62 18.57 -8.02
N LEU A 308 -8.85 19.49 -7.45
CA LEU A 308 -7.51 19.87 -7.91
C LEU A 308 -6.62 18.67 -8.30
N HIS A 309 -6.44 17.73 -7.36
CA HIS A 309 -5.58 16.57 -7.56
C HIS A 309 -6.08 15.62 -8.68
N GLU A 310 -7.40 15.45 -8.80
CA GLU A 310 -8.01 14.59 -9.82
C GLU A 310 -7.83 15.23 -11.21
N ALA A 311 -8.07 16.54 -11.32
CA ALA A 311 -7.88 17.31 -12.55
C ALA A 311 -6.43 17.25 -13.04
N ARG A 312 -5.45 17.40 -12.13
CA ARG A 312 -4.01 17.26 -12.44
C ARG A 312 -3.70 15.89 -13.03
N HIS A 313 -4.24 14.81 -12.47
CA HIS A 313 -4.01 13.46 -12.98
C HIS A 313 -4.65 13.22 -14.36
N VAL A 314 -5.86 13.74 -14.60
CA VAL A 314 -6.52 13.66 -15.91
C VAL A 314 -5.72 14.41 -16.97
N LEU A 315 -5.35 15.66 -16.71
CA LEU A 315 -4.56 16.48 -17.63
C LEU A 315 -3.20 15.83 -17.94
N ARG A 316 -2.51 15.31 -16.92
CA ARG A 316 -1.24 14.61 -17.11
C ARG A 316 -1.42 13.40 -18.02
N CYS A 317 -2.44 12.57 -17.78
CA CYS A 317 -2.74 11.39 -18.59
C CYS A 317 -2.91 11.76 -20.07
N PHE A 318 -3.75 12.75 -20.37
CA PHE A 318 -4.01 13.17 -21.74
C PHE A 318 -2.79 13.81 -22.40
N ARG A 319 -1.97 14.57 -21.66
CA ARG A 319 -0.69 15.10 -22.19
C ARG A 319 0.29 13.99 -22.54
N GLU A 320 0.50 13.03 -21.64
CA GLU A 320 1.40 11.89 -21.82
C GLU A 320 1.01 11.07 -23.05
N HIS A 321 -0.29 10.84 -23.25
CA HIS A 321 -0.82 10.09 -24.40
C HIS A 321 -1.15 10.95 -25.62
N LYS A 322 -0.76 12.24 -25.61
CA LYS A 322 -0.96 13.20 -26.72
C LYS A 322 -2.42 13.33 -27.18
N VAL A 323 -3.37 13.14 -26.27
CA VAL A 323 -4.80 13.35 -26.52
C VAL A 323 -5.06 14.85 -26.60
N ARG A 324 -5.60 15.31 -27.72
CA ARG A 324 -5.92 16.73 -27.95
C ARG A 324 -7.40 16.97 -27.74
N HIS A 325 -7.77 17.64 -26.66
CA HIS A 325 -9.17 17.93 -26.33
C HIS A 325 -9.37 19.33 -25.75
N SER A 326 -9.58 20.33 -26.61
CA SER A 326 -9.57 21.76 -26.25
C SER A 326 -10.49 22.11 -25.07
N LEU A 327 -11.70 21.55 -25.02
CA LEU A 327 -12.66 21.80 -23.94
C LEU A 327 -12.18 21.32 -22.57
N ILE A 328 -11.63 20.10 -22.49
CA ILE A 328 -11.14 19.53 -21.23
C ILE A 328 -9.94 20.32 -20.75
N PHE A 329 -9.00 20.62 -21.64
CA PHE A 329 -7.82 21.41 -21.28
C PHE A 329 -8.20 22.82 -20.83
N SER A 330 -9.11 23.51 -21.51
CA SER A 330 -9.52 24.86 -21.10
C SER A 330 -10.26 24.90 -19.78
N ARG A 331 -11.05 23.86 -19.45
CA ARG A 331 -11.84 23.81 -18.22
C ARG A 331 -11.08 23.26 -17.01
N LEU A 332 -10.18 22.30 -17.20
CA LEU A 332 -9.44 21.69 -16.09
C LEU A 332 -8.11 22.40 -15.79
N THR A 333 -7.45 23.02 -16.78
CA THR A 333 -6.16 23.69 -16.56
C THR A 333 -6.25 24.83 -15.54
N PRO A 334 -7.29 25.70 -15.53
CA PRO A 334 -7.41 26.75 -14.52
C PRO A 334 -7.58 26.20 -13.09
N ILE A 335 -8.22 25.03 -12.96
CA ILE A 335 -8.39 24.35 -11.68
C ILE A 335 -7.06 23.75 -11.23
N ALA A 336 -6.28 23.24 -12.18
CA ALA A 336 -5.01 22.57 -11.96
C ALA A 336 -3.79 23.50 -12.00
N GLY A 337 -4.01 24.82 -12.16
CA GLY A 337 -3.02 25.82 -12.56
C GLY A 337 -1.77 25.89 -11.67
N ASP A 338 -0.66 25.96 -12.39
CA ASP A 338 0.76 26.26 -12.09
C ASP A 338 1.29 26.05 -10.66
N ASP A 339 1.94 24.89 -10.48
CA ASP A 339 3.33 24.80 -10.01
C ASP A 339 4.12 23.89 -10.97
#